data_AF-A0A380H8M2-F1
#
_entry.id   AF-A0A380H8M2-F1
#
_cell.length_a   1.000
_cell.length_b   1.000
_cell.length_c   1.000
_cell.angle_alpha   90.00
_cell.angle_beta   90.00
_cell.angle_gamma   90.00
#
_symmetry.space_group_name_H-M   'P 1'
#
loop_
_entity.id
_entity.type
_entity.pdbx_description
1 polymer ?
#
loop_
_entity_poly.entity_id
_entity_poly.type
_entity_poly.pdbx_seq_one_letter_code
_entity_poly.pdbx_strand_id
1 'polypeptide(L)' 'MTKSEEIIELTNHYDAHNYVPLPIVISEAEGVWVRDPEGNQYMDMLSAYSAVNQ' A
#
# COMPACT_ATOMS: atom_id res chain seq x y z
N MET A 1 -9.26 4.13 14.71
CA MET A 1 -8.83 4.45 13.35
C MET A 1 -7.40 3.94 13.22
N THR A 2 -7.12 3.12 12.22
CA THR A 2 -5.76 2.65 11.93
C THR A 2 -4.99 3.75 11.22
N LYS A 3 -3.66 3.66 11.21
CA LYS A 3 -2.83 4.62 10.47
C LYS A 3 -3.08 4.51 8.97
N SER A 4 -3.34 3.30 8.47
CA SER A 4 -3.78 3.08 7.09
C SER A 4 -5.07 3.83 6.74
N GLU A 5 -6.08 3.77 7.61
CA GLU A 5 -7.36 4.50 7.42
C GLU A 5 -7.14 6.02 7.35
N GLU A 6 -6.33 6.58 8.26
CA GLU A 6 -5.99 8.02 8.26
C GLU A 6 -5.34 8.46 6.94
N ILE A 7 -4.40 7.67 6.41
CA ILE A 7 -3.68 7.98 5.17
C ILE A 7 -4.63 7.90 3.97
N ILE A 8 -5.49 6.89 3.91
CA ILE A 8 -6.49 6.74 2.84
C ILE A 8 -7.46 7.93 2.85
N GLU A 9 -7.94 8.36 4.02
CA GLU A 9 -8.79 9.55 4.14
C GLU A 9 -8.08 10.82 3.67
N LEU A 10 -6.80 10.99 4.05
CA LEU A 10 -5.99 12.12 3.61
C LEU A 10 -5.81 12.14 2.09
N THR A 11 -5.41 11.02 1.49
CA THR A 11 -5.25 10.87 0.03
C THR A 11 -6.57 11.14 -0.68
N ASN A 12 -7.69 10.60 -0.20
CA ASN A 12 -9.00 10.85 -0.80
C ASN A 12 -9.41 12.33 -0.77
N HIS A 13 -8.98 13.08 0.25
CA HIS A 13 -9.31 14.50 0.40
C HIS A 13 -8.44 15.41 -0.48
N TYR A 14 -7.14 15.10 -0.60
CA TYR A 14 -6.17 16.00 -1.22
C TYR A 14 -5.73 15.61 -2.64
N ASP A 15 -5.79 14.32 -3.01
CA ASP A 15 -5.28 13.84 -4.30
C ASP A 15 -6.37 13.76 -5.38
N ALA A 16 -5.95 13.79 -6.64
CA ALA A 16 -6.84 13.55 -7.78
C ALA A 16 -7.32 12.09 -7.83
N HIS A 17 -8.60 11.86 -8.12
CA HIS A 17 -9.20 10.52 -8.16
C HIS A 17 -9.00 9.81 -9.51
N ASN A 18 -7.76 9.60 -9.93
CA ASN A 18 -7.41 8.92 -11.19
C ASN A 18 -6.99 7.44 -11.01
N TYR A 19 -6.92 6.96 -9.77
CA TYR A 19 -6.66 5.55 -9.43
C TYR A 19 -7.76 4.99 -8.51
N VAL A 20 -7.96 3.68 -8.57
CA VAL A 20 -8.82 2.93 -7.64
C VAL A 20 -7.95 1.84 -6.99
N PRO A 21 -7.10 2.21 -6.01
CA PRO A 21 -6.20 1.27 -5.36
C PRO A 21 -6.98 0.28 -4.47
N LEU A 22 -6.34 -0.85 -4.15
CA LEU A 22 -6.80 -1.69 -3.04
C LEU A 22 -6.74 -0.89 -1.74
N PRO A 23 -7.62 -1.14 -0.75
CA PRO A 23 -7.64 -0.42 0.51
C PRO A 23 -6.51 -0.89 1.44
N ILE A 24 -5.26 -0.66 1.03
CA ILE A 24 -4.03 -1.02 1.75
C ILE A 24 -3.02 0.11 1.61
N VAL A 25 -2.26 0.35 2.68
CA VAL A 25 -1.12 1.27 2.68
C VAL A 25 0.13 0.44 2.98
N ILE A 26 1.15 0.53 2.13
CA ILE A 26 2.42 -0.16 2.33
C ILE A 26 3.41 0.82 2.98
N SER A 27 4.02 0.43 4.11
CA SER A 27 5.02 1.21 4.85
C SER A 27 6.44 0.67 4.68
N GLU A 28 6.58 -0.65 4.56
CA GLU A 28 7.86 -1.36 4.43
C GLU A 28 7.74 -2.48 3.38
N ALA A 29 8.82 -2.80 2.68
CA ALA A 29 8.88 -3.90 1.72
C ALA A 29 10.29 -4.53 1.69
N GLU A 30 10.35 -5.87 1.74
CA GLU A 30 11.59 -6.65 1.63
C GLU A 30 11.34 -7.99 0.93
N GLY A 31 12.05 -8.24 -0.17
CA GLY A 31 11.85 -9.43 -1.00
C GLY A 31 10.40 -9.53 -1.50
N VAL A 32 9.74 -10.66 -1.24
CA VAL A 32 8.33 -10.89 -1.61
C VAL A 32 7.33 -10.35 -0.59
N TRP A 33 7.79 -9.76 0.51
CA TRP A 33 6.94 -9.36 1.63
C TRP A 33 6.78 -7.84 1.70
N VAL A 34 5.54 -7.40 1.95
CA VAL A 34 5.21 -6.01 2.25
C VAL A 34 4.49 -5.93 3.59
N ARG A 35 4.62 -4.80 4.29
CA ARG A 35 3.96 -4.55 5.56
C ARG A 35 3.18 -3.25 5.52
N ASP A 36 2.05 -3.23 6.21
CA ASP A 36 1.31 -2.00 6.47
C ASP A 36 1.83 -1.29 7.73
N PRO A 37 1.42 -0.02 8.00
CA PRO A 37 1.77 0.70 9.23
C PRO A 37 1.36 -0.01 10.53
N GLU A 38 0.37 -0.89 10.50
CA GLU A 38 -0.07 -1.69 11.65
C GLU A 38 0.80 -2.92 11.89
N GLY A 39 1.72 -3.22 10.97
CA GLY A 39 2.66 -4.33 11.03
C GLY A 39 2.13 -5.64 10.43
N ASN A 40 0.93 -5.64 9.85
CA ASN A 40 0.41 -6.80 9.11
C ASN A 40 1.29 -7.05 7.89
N GLN A 41 1.57 -8.33 7.61
CA GLN A 41 2.47 -8.74 6.55
C GLN A 41 1.70 -9.46 5.43
N TYR A 42 2.01 -9.11 4.19
CA TYR A 42 1.38 -9.63 2.98
C TYR A 42 2.44 -10.05 1.97
N MET A 43 2.13 -11.07 1.16
CA MET A 43 2.96 -11.44 0.02
C MET A 43 2.59 -10.57 -1.19
N ASP A 44 3.58 -9.90 -1.79
CA ASP A 44 3.39 -9.12 -3.03
C ASP A 44 3.31 -10.07 -4.22
N MET A 45 2.12 -10.11 -4.84
CA MET A 45 1.82 -10.90 -6.03
C MET A 45 1.63 -10.03 -7.29
N LEU A 46 1.95 -8.74 -7.21
CA LEU A 46 1.89 -7.78 -8.32
C LEU A 46 3.28 -7.31 -8.76
N SER A 47 4.23 -7.22 -7.82
CA SER A 47 5.63 -6.80 -8.05
C SER A 47 5.73 -5.44 -8.78
N ALA A 48 4.84 -4.51 -8.41
CA ALA A 48 4.61 -3.23 -9.08
C ALA A 48 4.61 -3.33 -10.61
N TYR A 49 3.77 -4.21 -11.16
CA TYR A 49 3.73 -4.52 -12.60
C TYR A 49 5.08 -5.05 -13.13
N SER A 50 5.67 -6.00 -12.40
CA SER A 50 6.98 -6.61 -12.69
C SER A 50 8.19 -5.66 -12.65
N ALA A 51 8.04 -4.43 -12.16
CA ALA A 51 9.18 -3.51 -11.98
C ALA A 51 10.14 -3.97 -10.87
N VAL A 52 9.68 -4.85 -9.98
CA VAL A 52 10.41 -5.33 -8.79
C VAL A 52 10.64 -6.85 -8.91
N ASN A 53 11.42 -7.29 -9.89
CA ASN A 53 11.58 -8.70 -10.29
C ASN A 53 12.94 -9.35 -9.95
N GLN A 54 13.74 -8.69 -9.13
CA GLN A 54 15.07 -9.12 -8.68
C GLN A 54 15.07 -10.37 -7.80
#